data_AF-A0A7D4QCN0-F1
#
_entry.id   AF-A0A7D4QCN0-F1
#
_cell.length_a   1.000
_cell.length_b   1.000
_cell.length_c   1.000
_cell.angle_alpha   90.00
_cell.angle_beta   90.00
_cell.angle_gamma   90.00
#
_symmetry.space_group_name_H-M   'P 1'
#
loop_
_entity.id
_entity.type
_entity.pdbx_description
1 polymer ?
#
loop_
_entity_poly.entity_id
_entity_poly.type
_entity_poly.pdbx_seq_one_letter_code
_entity_poly.pdbx_strand_id
1 'polypeptide(L)'
;MKKLKLLVVVLTMCVSAFAQDEKQKILNSLASTVYDTETTIFGEHGNEKRTFAVLRTKTLIVKNQTEIVNPRGEDFAVIIVCDEIIAAKKSKIRSASNIVVIANKGTGIIDIENTGGREGKAATDWNEAAQAITQAAGNGKNGSNGRSAGMKVSIKGVKKWSADAGGNGGNGADGSKGNNGNKGANGENGRDAGSVSFICKAFGETTEVYLNAIGGKGGNGGLGQVGGNGQQGGIGGNGGRGGEGKTGLGNPKDGGNGGRGGNGGDGGNGGDGGNGGDGGNGGLVKLWSLRANATPLLYVVNNLGGQEGEPGLGADGGQAGKGGQPGAGGRGGSGAPFTGVAGRGDGGPPGQAGNVGKHGNIGAPGAKGKRGKILIEETNTYLKVDENEITEIIRGVISSAAI
;
A
#
# COMPACT_ATOMS: atom_id res chain seq x y z
N MET A 1 -45.15 -8.32 -2.16
CA MET A 1 -43.68 -8.10 -2.09
C MET A 1 -42.82 -9.36 -1.92
N LYS A 2 -43.15 -10.34 -1.06
CA LYS A 2 -42.30 -11.54 -0.85
C LYS A 2 -42.10 -12.42 -2.10
N LYS A 3 -43.13 -12.63 -2.94
CA LYS A 3 -43.02 -13.43 -4.18
C LYS A 3 -42.08 -12.82 -5.24
N LEU A 4 -42.02 -11.49 -5.34
CA LEU A 4 -41.16 -10.81 -6.32
C LEU A 4 -39.67 -10.88 -5.93
N LYS A 5 -39.35 -10.80 -4.63
CA LYS A 5 -37.97 -10.93 -4.14
C LYS A 5 -37.38 -12.29 -4.50
N LEU A 6 -38.18 -13.36 -4.37
CA LEU A 6 -37.76 -14.72 -4.74
C LEU A 6 -37.62 -14.86 -6.27
N LEU A 7 -38.55 -14.30 -7.04
CA LEU A 7 -38.53 -14.39 -8.50
C LEU A 7 -37.29 -13.71 -9.10
N VAL A 8 -36.89 -12.54 -8.60
CA VAL A 8 -35.74 -11.82 -9.16
C VAL A 8 -34.41 -12.51 -8.82
N VAL A 9 -34.28 -13.06 -7.60
CA VAL A 9 -33.10 -13.87 -7.22
C VAL A 9 -33.00 -15.14 -8.07
N VAL A 10 -34.13 -15.79 -8.33
CA VAL A 10 -34.20 -16.94 -9.27
C VAL A 10 -33.87 -16.51 -10.70
N LEU A 11 -34.23 -15.29 -11.09
CA LEU A 11 -33.95 -14.76 -12.43
C LEU A 11 -32.46 -14.52 -12.69
N THR A 12 -31.73 -13.98 -11.70
CA THR A 12 -30.30 -13.73 -11.83
C THR A 12 -29.46 -15.01 -11.74
N MET A 13 -29.91 -16.04 -11.00
CA MET A 13 -29.11 -17.25 -10.78
C MET A 13 -29.43 -18.42 -11.72
N CYS A 14 -30.68 -18.60 -12.16
CA CYS A 14 -31.08 -19.87 -12.78
C CYS A 14 -31.60 -19.74 -14.22
N VAL A 15 -31.67 -18.52 -14.78
CA VAL A 15 -32.40 -18.36 -16.05
C VAL A 15 -31.69 -19.02 -17.23
N SER A 16 -30.37 -19.15 -17.20
CA SER A 16 -29.66 -19.91 -18.24
C SER A 16 -30.08 -21.38 -18.31
N ALA A 17 -30.67 -21.96 -17.26
CA ALA A 17 -31.10 -23.36 -17.22
C ALA A 17 -32.56 -23.61 -17.67
N PHE A 18 -33.38 -22.56 -17.80
CA PHE A 18 -34.78 -22.71 -18.20
C PHE A 18 -34.94 -22.79 -19.72
N ALA A 19 -35.96 -23.54 -20.17
CA ALA A 19 -36.37 -23.54 -21.57
C ALA A 19 -36.86 -22.14 -22.00
N GLN A 20 -36.74 -21.80 -23.30
CA GLN A 20 -37.14 -20.48 -23.82
C GLN A 20 -38.59 -20.09 -23.52
N ASP A 21 -39.47 -21.07 -23.50
CA ASP A 21 -40.89 -20.88 -23.25
C ASP A 21 -41.14 -20.51 -21.78
N GLU A 22 -40.40 -21.11 -20.85
CA GLU A 22 -40.44 -20.76 -19.42
C GLU A 22 -39.83 -19.38 -19.16
N LYS A 23 -38.71 -19.09 -19.81
CA LYS A 23 -38.09 -17.77 -19.87
C LYS A 23 -39.11 -16.70 -20.29
N GLN A 24 -39.80 -16.92 -21.40
CA GLN A 24 -40.81 -16.00 -21.92
C GLN A 24 -42.01 -15.87 -20.98
N LYS A 25 -42.47 -16.96 -20.33
CA LYS A 25 -43.54 -16.92 -19.32
C LYS A 25 -43.15 -16.05 -18.12
N ILE A 26 -41.93 -16.21 -17.61
CA ILE A 26 -41.41 -15.41 -16.50
C ILE A 26 -41.38 -13.92 -16.88
N LEU A 27 -40.86 -13.60 -18.06
CA LEU A 27 -40.82 -12.23 -18.58
C LEU A 27 -42.21 -11.63 -18.78
N ASN A 28 -43.15 -12.40 -19.34
CA ASN A 28 -44.54 -11.97 -19.47
C ASN A 28 -45.18 -11.72 -18.09
N SER A 29 -44.85 -12.55 -17.09
CA SER A 29 -45.33 -12.34 -15.72
C SER A 29 -44.77 -11.05 -15.10
N LEU A 30 -43.51 -10.73 -15.38
CA LEU A 30 -42.89 -9.47 -14.96
C LEU A 30 -43.48 -8.26 -15.71
N ALA A 31 -43.78 -8.39 -16.99
CA ALA A 31 -44.41 -7.35 -17.80
C ALA A 31 -45.88 -7.12 -17.41
N SER A 32 -46.59 -8.15 -16.92
CA SER A 32 -47.95 -8.03 -16.40
C SER A 32 -48.04 -7.34 -15.04
N THR A 33 -46.91 -6.94 -14.46
CA THR A 33 -46.90 -6.26 -13.16
C THR A 33 -47.36 -4.81 -13.33
N VAL A 34 -48.21 -4.33 -12.42
CA VAL A 34 -48.63 -2.92 -12.38
C VAL A 34 -47.39 -2.02 -12.37
N TYR A 35 -47.29 -1.13 -13.36
CA TYR A 35 -46.25 -0.10 -13.42
C TYR A 35 -46.48 0.94 -12.32
N ASP A 36 -45.40 1.40 -11.71
CA ASP A 36 -45.49 2.47 -10.71
C ASP A 36 -45.70 3.83 -11.41
N THR A 37 -45.28 3.96 -12.68
CA THR A 37 -45.41 5.17 -13.50
C THR A 37 -45.58 4.85 -15.00
N GLU A 38 -46.27 5.70 -15.76
CA GLU A 38 -46.33 5.59 -17.23
C GLU A 38 -45.00 5.98 -17.88
N THR A 39 -44.33 7.01 -17.39
CA THR A 39 -43.05 7.45 -17.92
C THR A 39 -42.14 7.90 -16.79
N THR A 40 -40.91 7.40 -16.80
CA THR A 40 -39.83 7.89 -15.95
C THR A 40 -38.75 8.46 -16.84
N ILE A 41 -38.32 9.69 -16.54
CA ILE A 41 -37.22 10.35 -17.25
C ILE A 41 -36.02 10.42 -16.32
N PHE A 42 -34.91 9.86 -16.76
CA PHE A 42 -33.61 9.92 -16.12
C PHE A 42 -32.76 11.03 -16.75
N GLY A 43 -32.17 11.84 -15.90
CA GLY A 43 -31.28 12.93 -16.26
C GLY A 43 -31.97 14.05 -17.04
N GLU A 44 -33.22 14.37 -16.69
CA GLU A 44 -33.99 15.40 -17.40
C GLU A 44 -33.32 16.79 -17.36
N HIS A 45 -32.66 17.09 -16.24
CA HIS A 45 -32.01 18.37 -15.97
C HIS A 45 -30.48 18.25 -15.88
N GLY A 46 -29.90 17.28 -16.59
CA GLY A 46 -28.47 16.98 -16.53
C GLY A 46 -28.17 15.70 -15.75
N ASN A 47 -26.94 15.58 -15.26
CA ASN A 47 -26.55 14.41 -14.46
C ASN A 47 -27.28 14.40 -13.12
N GLU A 48 -27.75 13.24 -12.68
CA GLU A 48 -28.52 13.13 -11.44
C GLU A 48 -28.18 11.87 -10.64
N LYS A 49 -28.64 11.85 -9.39
CA LYS A 49 -28.55 10.72 -8.49
C LYS A 49 -29.96 10.31 -8.06
N ARG A 50 -30.28 9.02 -8.14
CA ARG A 50 -31.58 8.46 -7.73
C ARG A 50 -31.39 7.34 -6.73
N THR A 51 -32.35 7.19 -5.83
CA THR A 51 -32.31 6.15 -4.78
C THR A 51 -33.53 5.26 -4.88
N PHE A 52 -33.34 4.01 -5.33
CA PHE A 52 -34.38 2.99 -5.35
C PHE A 52 -33.76 1.59 -5.47
N ALA A 53 -34.48 0.57 -4.99
CA ALA A 53 -34.09 -0.83 -5.18
C ALA A 53 -34.78 -1.44 -6.41
N VAL A 54 -36.00 -1.01 -6.70
CA VAL A 54 -36.81 -1.49 -7.83
C VAL A 54 -37.49 -0.28 -8.46
N LEU A 55 -37.42 -0.16 -9.79
CA LEU A 55 -38.20 0.78 -10.59
C LEU A 55 -39.05 -0.01 -11.58
N ARG A 56 -40.35 0.32 -11.63
CA ARG A 56 -41.26 -0.17 -12.67
C ARG A 56 -41.89 1.01 -13.38
N THR A 57 -41.64 1.11 -14.66
CA THR A 57 -42.20 2.18 -15.49
C THR A 57 -42.52 1.63 -16.86
N LYS A 58 -43.56 2.10 -17.51
CA LYS A 58 -43.86 1.64 -18.87
C LYS A 58 -42.77 2.13 -19.85
N THR A 59 -42.44 3.42 -19.81
CA THR A 59 -41.36 3.99 -20.64
C THR A 59 -40.28 4.62 -19.76
N LEU A 60 -39.04 4.16 -19.92
CA LEU A 60 -37.85 4.78 -19.33
C LEU A 60 -37.09 5.58 -20.39
N ILE A 61 -36.96 6.90 -20.19
CA ILE A 61 -36.18 7.77 -21.07
C ILE A 61 -34.90 8.17 -20.34
N VAL A 62 -33.73 7.86 -20.89
CA VAL A 62 -32.43 8.21 -20.32
C VAL A 62 -31.79 9.31 -21.16
N LYS A 63 -31.74 10.53 -20.63
CA LYS A 63 -31.23 11.72 -21.36
C LYS A 63 -29.76 12.02 -21.03
N ASN A 64 -29.34 11.83 -19.78
CA ASN A 64 -27.99 12.12 -19.29
C ASN A 64 -27.48 10.96 -18.39
N GLN A 65 -26.43 11.19 -17.59
CA GLN A 65 -25.92 10.18 -16.66
C GLN A 65 -26.74 10.16 -15.37
N THR A 66 -27.17 8.97 -14.95
CA THR A 66 -27.91 8.78 -13.69
C THR A 66 -27.19 7.75 -12.83
N GLU A 67 -26.75 8.15 -11.64
CA GLU A 67 -26.25 7.24 -10.61
C GLU A 67 -27.42 6.71 -9.76
N ILE A 68 -27.57 5.40 -9.68
CA ILE A 68 -28.59 4.74 -8.87
C ILE A 68 -27.96 4.17 -7.61
N VAL A 69 -28.49 4.56 -6.46
CA VAL A 69 -28.13 4.02 -5.15
C VAL A 69 -29.22 3.08 -4.67
N ASN A 70 -28.82 1.86 -4.34
CA ASN A 70 -29.72 0.94 -3.65
C ASN A 70 -29.82 1.35 -2.16
N PRO A 71 -31.01 1.70 -1.63
CA PRO A 71 -31.16 2.09 -0.22
C PRO A 71 -30.83 0.97 0.76
N ARG A 72 -30.63 -0.26 0.28
CA ARG A 72 -30.24 -1.42 1.10
C ARG A 72 -28.73 -1.68 1.13
N GLY A 73 -27.94 -0.92 0.37
CA GLY A 73 -26.50 -1.12 0.22
C GLY A 73 -26.11 -1.82 -1.08
N GLU A 74 -24.81 -1.86 -1.34
CA GLU A 74 -24.21 -2.26 -2.61
C GLU A 74 -24.37 -3.77 -2.92
N ASP A 75 -24.52 -4.59 -1.88
CA ASP A 75 -24.66 -6.05 -2.02
C ASP A 75 -26.03 -6.47 -2.58
N PHE A 76 -26.98 -5.53 -2.68
CA PHE A 76 -28.32 -5.78 -3.21
C PHE A 76 -28.44 -5.27 -4.64
N ALA A 77 -29.13 -6.02 -5.50
CA ALA A 77 -29.38 -5.61 -6.87
C ALA A 77 -30.38 -4.45 -6.99
N VAL A 78 -30.09 -3.54 -7.90
CA VAL A 78 -31.03 -2.56 -8.47
C VAL A 78 -31.74 -3.24 -9.64
N ILE A 79 -33.08 -3.15 -9.67
CA ILE A 79 -33.90 -3.79 -10.69
C ILE A 79 -34.73 -2.73 -11.40
N ILE A 80 -34.61 -2.66 -12.72
CA ILE A 80 -35.40 -1.78 -13.58
C ILE A 80 -36.24 -2.66 -14.50
N VAL A 81 -37.56 -2.45 -14.48
CA VAL A 81 -38.50 -3.15 -15.37
C VAL A 81 -39.25 -2.11 -16.17
N CYS A 82 -39.23 -2.24 -17.50
CA CYS A 82 -39.96 -1.37 -18.40
C CYS A 82 -40.46 -2.05 -19.67
N ASP A 83 -41.43 -1.45 -20.35
CA ASP A 83 -41.80 -1.86 -21.71
C ASP A 83 -40.78 -1.33 -22.70
N GLU A 84 -40.46 -0.04 -22.62
CA GLU A 84 -39.50 0.58 -23.54
C GLU A 84 -38.44 1.36 -22.77
N ILE A 85 -37.17 1.16 -23.14
CA ILE A 85 -36.05 2.00 -22.74
C ILE A 85 -35.56 2.79 -23.97
N ILE A 86 -35.50 4.11 -23.83
CA ILE A 86 -35.07 5.04 -24.87
C ILE A 86 -33.87 5.83 -24.33
N ALA A 87 -32.70 5.67 -24.94
CA ALA A 87 -31.46 6.21 -24.41
C ALA A 87 -30.78 7.16 -25.42
N ALA A 88 -30.42 8.37 -24.97
CA ALA A 88 -29.74 9.36 -25.78
C ALA A 88 -28.24 9.04 -25.97
N LYS A 89 -27.61 9.63 -27.00
CA LYS A 89 -26.23 9.34 -27.49
C LYS A 89 -25.08 9.51 -26.46
N LYS A 90 -25.35 9.99 -25.24
CA LYS A 90 -24.37 10.14 -24.14
C LYS A 90 -24.98 9.83 -22.77
N SER A 91 -26.15 9.20 -22.76
CA SER A 91 -26.84 8.84 -21.53
C SER A 91 -26.21 7.59 -20.91
N LYS A 92 -26.27 7.45 -19.59
CA LYS A 92 -25.64 6.33 -18.89
C LYS A 92 -26.37 6.02 -17.59
N ILE A 93 -26.60 4.74 -17.33
CA ILE A 93 -27.12 4.25 -16.04
C ILE A 93 -25.96 3.68 -15.23
N ARG A 94 -25.71 4.20 -14.03
CA ARG A 94 -24.59 3.78 -13.17
C ARG A 94 -25.09 3.25 -11.84
N SER A 95 -24.43 2.24 -11.27
CA SER A 95 -24.66 1.83 -9.88
C SER A 95 -23.49 1.07 -9.31
N ALA A 96 -23.17 1.28 -8.03
CA ALA A 96 -22.22 0.43 -7.30
C ALA A 96 -22.82 -0.96 -7.01
N SER A 97 -24.15 -1.08 -7.00
CA SER A 97 -24.88 -2.32 -6.86
C SER A 97 -24.94 -3.12 -8.16
N ASN A 98 -25.17 -4.43 -8.06
CA ASN A 98 -25.56 -5.25 -9.21
C ASN A 98 -26.78 -4.61 -9.91
N ILE A 99 -26.77 -4.51 -11.24
CA ILE A 99 -27.86 -3.88 -12.01
C ILE A 99 -28.53 -4.93 -12.89
N VAL A 100 -29.85 -4.99 -12.83
CA VAL A 100 -30.67 -5.80 -13.73
C VAL A 100 -31.68 -4.88 -14.43
N VAL A 101 -31.59 -4.78 -15.75
CA VAL A 101 -32.54 -4.05 -16.59
C VAL A 101 -33.31 -5.04 -17.44
N ILE A 102 -34.63 -4.96 -17.38
CA ILE A 102 -35.56 -5.80 -18.14
C ILE A 102 -36.44 -4.86 -18.97
N ALA A 103 -36.37 -5.00 -20.29
CA ALA A 103 -37.11 -4.18 -21.23
C ALA A 103 -37.80 -5.03 -22.33
N ASN A 104 -38.99 -4.64 -22.79
CA ASN A 104 -39.57 -5.25 -23.99
C ASN A 104 -38.95 -4.68 -25.27
N LYS A 105 -38.56 -3.40 -25.28
CA LYS A 105 -37.93 -2.73 -26.41
C LYS A 105 -36.80 -1.80 -25.95
N GLY A 106 -35.64 -1.86 -26.60
CA GLY A 106 -34.54 -0.94 -26.40
C GLY A 106 -34.26 -0.09 -27.63
N THR A 107 -34.21 1.23 -27.49
CA THR A 107 -33.97 2.20 -28.57
C THR A 107 -32.85 3.17 -28.20
N GLY A 108 -31.92 3.43 -29.13
CA GLY A 108 -30.84 4.42 -28.95
C GLY A 108 -29.54 3.81 -28.40
N ILE A 109 -28.75 4.59 -27.66
CA ILE A 109 -27.46 4.13 -27.11
C ILE A 109 -27.62 3.81 -25.63
N ILE A 110 -27.69 2.52 -25.29
CA ILE A 110 -27.94 2.03 -23.94
C ILE A 110 -26.60 1.72 -23.28
N ASP A 111 -26.13 2.62 -22.40
CA ASP A 111 -24.90 2.44 -21.63
C ASP A 111 -25.22 2.17 -20.15
N ILE A 112 -24.80 1.02 -19.65
CA ILE A 112 -25.02 0.57 -18.27
C ILE A 112 -23.66 0.22 -17.64
N GLU A 113 -23.35 0.85 -16.52
CA GLU A 113 -22.08 0.70 -15.81
C GLU A 113 -22.29 0.29 -14.36
N ASN A 114 -21.66 -0.82 -13.96
CA ASN A 114 -21.45 -1.11 -12.55
C ASN A 114 -20.17 -0.42 -12.06
N THR A 115 -20.30 0.42 -11.03
CA THR A 115 -19.22 1.18 -10.40
C THR A 115 -18.74 0.56 -9.08
N GLY A 116 -19.07 -0.72 -8.84
CA GLY A 116 -18.73 -1.44 -7.62
C GLY A 116 -17.23 -1.73 -7.49
N GLY A 117 -16.52 -1.77 -8.62
CA GLY A 117 -15.07 -1.93 -8.70
C GLY A 117 -14.33 -0.69 -8.24
N ARG A 118 -14.32 -0.44 -6.93
CA ARG A 118 -13.63 0.70 -6.31
C ARG A 118 -12.15 0.44 -6.21
N GLU A 119 -11.35 1.46 -6.48
CA GLU A 119 -9.91 1.42 -6.27
C GLU A 119 -9.58 1.20 -4.79
N GLY A 120 -8.58 0.36 -4.54
CA GLY A 120 -7.97 0.19 -3.25
C GLY A 120 -7.18 1.44 -2.88
N LYS A 121 -7.23 1.83 -1.62
CA LYS A 121 -6.45 2.99 -1.15
C LYS A 121 -4.97 2.65 -1.20
N ALA A 122 -4.19 3.58 -1.73
CA ALA A 122 -2.75 3.56 -1.54
C ALA A 122 -2.43 3.61 -0.05
N ALA A 123 -1.39 2.90 0.35
CA ALA A 123 -0.90 2.99 1.71
C ALA A 123 -0.44 4.43 1.99
N THR A 124 -0.71 4.93 3.19
CA THR A 124 -0.12 6.20 3.61
C THR A 124 1.38 5.99 3.78
N ASP A 125 2.18 6.79 3.09
CA ASP A 125 3.60 6.87 3.40
C ASP A 125 3.76 7.26 4.87
N TRP A 126 4.73 6.63 5.53
CA TRP A 126 4.97 6.88 6.94
C TRP A 126 5.24 8.37 7.17
N ASN A 127 4.37 9.01 7.97
CA ASN A 127 4.47 10.42 8.30
C ASN A 127 5.83 10.75 8.94
N GLU A 128 6.36 11.93 8.60
CA GLU A 128 7.63 12.51 9.05
C GLU A 128 7.87 12.43 10.57
N ALA A 129 6.81 12.37 11.38
CA ALA A 129 6.90 12.20 12.83
C ALA A 129 7.68 10.95 13.27
N ALA A 130 7.71 9.88 12.46
CA ALA A 130 8.52 8.70 12.76
C ALA A 130 10.03 8.93 12.57
N GLN A 131 10.45 9.91 11.74
CA GLN A 131 11.86 10.29 11.59
C GLN A 131 12.43 10.90 12.89
N ALA A 132 11.59 11.39 13.80
CA ALA A 132 12.03 11.94 15.08
C ALA A 132 12.54 10.87 16.08
N ILE A 133 12.14 9.60 15.92
CA ILE A 133 12.59 8.50 16.81
C ILE A 133 14.07 8.14 16.55
N THR A 134 14.63 8.60 15.44
CA THR A 134 15.97 8.29 14.97
C THR A 134 17.10 8.99 15.76
N GLN A 135 16.80 10.00 16.59
CA GLN A 135 17.82 10.82 17.26
C GLN A 135 18.00 10.58 18.77
N ALA A 136 17.23 9.68 19.40
CA ALA A 136 17.21 9.56 20.87
C ALA A 136 18.39 8.78 21.47
N ALA A 137 19.30 8.25 20.66
CA ALA A 137 20.43 7.47 21.15
C ALA A 137 21.66 8.38 21.36
N GLY A 138 22.30 8.31 22.53
CA GLY A 138 23.45 9.15 22.86
C GLY A 138 24.79 8.59 22.35
N ASN A 139 25.72 9.50 22.07
CA ASN A 139 27.13 9.17 21.90
C ASN A 139 27.68 8.47 23.15
N GLY A 140 28.71 7.64 22.94
CA GLY A 140 29.47 7.03 24.01
C GLY A 140 30.09 8.09 24.92
N LYS A 141 30.02 7.87 26.23
CA LYS A 141 30.65 8.75 27.22
C LYS A 141 32.17 8.62 27.16
N ASN A 142 32.87 9.73 27.34
CA ASN A 142 34.33 9.71 27.43
C ASN A 142 34.80 8.96 28.68
N GLY A 143 35.95 8.31 28.56
CA GLY A 143 36.64 7.68 29.68
C GLY A 143 37.20 8.73 30.65
N SER A 144 37.25 8.39 31.93
CA SER A 144 37.83 9.25 32.96
C SER A 144 39.34 9.35 32.80
N ASN A 145 39.92 10.53 33.04
CA ASN A 145 41.37 10.65 33.08
C ASN A 145 41.96 9.88 34.28
N GLY A 146 43.12 9.30 34.07
CA GLY A 146 43.93 8.66 35.09
C GLY A 146 44.39 9.66 36.13
N ARG A 147 44.37 9.22 37.40
CA ARG A 147 44.81 10.04 38.52
C ARG A 147 46.31 10.30 38.42
N SER A 148 46.72 11.56 38.43
CA SER A 148 48.15 11.89 38.56
C SER A 148 48.66 11.49 39.95
N ALA A 149 49.86 10.92 40.00
CA ALA A 149 50.46 10.47 41.23
C ALA A 149 50.64 11.63 42.22
N GLY A 150 50.23 11.40 43.46
CA GLY A 150 50.53 12.30 44.57
C GLY A 150 51.87 11.95 45.21
N MET A 151 52.54 12.95 45.76
CA MET A 151 53.69 12.70 46.62
C MET A 151 53.19 12.31 48.01
N LYS A 152 53.38 11.06 48.43
CA LYS A 152 53.11 10.64 49.81
C LYS A 152 54.34 10.88 50.66
N VAL A 153 54.24 11.81 51.61
CA VAL A 153 55.26 12.03 52.64
C VAL A 153 54.80 11.30 53.89
N SER A 154 55.35 10.11 54.15
CA SER A 154 55.15 9.43 55.44
C SER A 154 56.06 10.07 56.48
N ILE A 155 55.47 10.69 57.50
CA ILE A 155 56.20 11.19 58.68
C ILE A 155 55.75 10.39 59.90
N LYS A 156 56.55 9.38 60.27
CA LYS A 156 57.29 9.36 61.54
C LYS A 156 58.31 8.21 61.53
N GLY A 157 59.60 8.56 61.60
CA GLY A 157 60.71 7.65 61.88
C GLY A 157 61.61 7.25 60.70
N VAL A 158 61.08 7.09 59.48
CA VAL A 158 61.90 6.72 58.30
C VAL A 158 61.42 7.47 57.05
N LYS A 159 62.28 8.32 56.47
CA LYS A 159 62.02 9.08 55.23
C LYS A 159 62.06 8.15 54.01
N LYS A 160 61.06 7.29 53.82
CA LYS A 160 60.88 6.59 52.54
C LYS A 160 60.02 7.44 51.62
N TRP A 161 60.69 8.17 50.72
CA TRP A 161 60.03 8.92 49.66
C TRP A 161 59.63 7.94 48.55
N SER A 162 58.36 7.57 48.48
CA SER A 162 57.83 6.77 47.38
C SER A 162 56.93 7.66 46.51
N ALA A 163 57.35 7.90 45.28
CA ALA A 163 56.44 8.31 44.22
C ALA A 163 55.51 7.14 43.90
N ASP A 164 54.23 7.43 43.66
CA ASP A 164 53.27 6.49 43.09
C ASP A 164 53.32 6.57 41.55
N ALA A 165 52.93 5.51 40.85
CA ALA A 165 52.73 5.58 39.40
C ALA A 165 51.46 6.40 39.08
N GLY A 166 51.41 6.96 37.86
CA GLY A 166 50.18 7.55 37.36
C GLY A 166 49.09 6.48 37.18
N GLY A 167 47.84 6.80 37.50
CA GLY A 167 46.72 5.91 37.23
C GLY A 167 46.43 5.84 35.72
N ASN A 168 45.92 4.71 35.24
CA ASN A 168 45.51 4.57 33.85
C ASN A 168 44.25 5.40 33.56
N GLY A 169 44.11 5.87 32.33
CA GLY A 169 42.86 6.44 31.84
C GLY A 169 41.78 5.36 31.66
N GLY A 170 40.52 5.73 31.91
CA GLY A 170 39.37 4.88 31.65
C GLY A 170 39.05 4.79 30.17
N ASN A 171 38.39 3.72 29.74
CA ASN A 171 37.97 3.57 28.36
C ASN A 171 36.77 4.48 28.05
N GLY A 172 36.68 4.96 26.82
CA GLY A 172 35.45 5.53 26.29
C GLY A 172 34.37 4.45 26.16
N ALA A 173 33.11 4.81 26.40
CA ALA A 173 31.98 3.92 26.19
C ALA A 173 31.63 3.86 24.70
N ASP A 174 31.01 2.75 24.28
CA ASP A 174 30.58 2.59 22.90
C ASP A 174 29.40 3.51 22.57
N GLY A 175 29.29 3.89 21.30
CA GLY A 175 28.15 4.60 20.76
C GLY A 175 26.94 3.67 20.62
N SER A 176 25.75 4.23 20.84
CA SER A 176 24.51 3.48 20.67
C SER A 176 24.24 3.13 19.20
N LYS A 177 23.67 1.95 18.95
CA LYS A 177 23.19 1.55 17.63
C LYS A 177 21.99 2.42 17.19
N GLY A 178 21.89 2.66 15.88
CA GLY A 178 20.74 3.32 15.26
C GLY A 178 19.51 2.41 15.18
N ASN A 179 18.32 2.99 15.28
CA ASN A 179 17.06 2.26 15.21
C ASN A 179 16.81 1.74 13.79
N ASN A 180 16.25 0.54 13.64
CA ASN A 180 15.81 0.08 12.33
C ASN A 180 14.60 0.90 11.86
N GLY A 181 14.50 1.09 10.56
CA GLY A 181 13.34 1.67 9.92
C GLY A 181 12.15 0.69 9.94
N ASN A 182 10.95 1.24 10.07
CA ASN A 182 9.72 0.50 9.95
C ASN A 182 9.42 0.09 8.51
N LYS A 183 8.77 -1.07 8.36
CA LYS A 183 8.23 -1.52 7.08
C LYS A 183 7.10 -0.58 6.60
N GLY A 184 7.05 -0.34 5.29
CA GLY A 184 5.97 0.38 4.63
C GLY A 184 4.64 -0.35 4.73
N ALA A 185 3.54 0.40 4.83
CA ALA A 185 2.21 -0.17 4.87
C ALA A 185 1.83 -0.78 3.51
N ASN A 186 1.06 -1.86 3.50
CA ASN A 186 0.58 -2.44 2.25
C ASN A 186 -0.54 -1.57 1.65
N GLY A 187 -0.68 -1.57 0.33
CA GLY A 187 -1.85 -1.01 -0.34
C GLY A 187 -3.08 -1.88 -0.13
N GLU A 188 -4.26 -1.27 -0.12
CA GLU A 188 -5.52 -2.01 -0.06
C GLU A 188 -5.83 -2.66 -1.42
N ASN A 189 -6.46 -3.82 -1.41
CA ASN A 189 -6.92 -4.44 -2.65
C ASN A 189 -8.03 -3.61 -3.31
N GLY A 190 -8.05 -3.58 -4.63
CA GLY A 190 -9.17 -3.12 -5.42
C GLY A 190 -10.37 -4.05 -5.25
N ARG A 191 -11.57 -3.51 -5.33
CA ARG A 191 -12.80 -4.30 -5.16
C ARG A 191 -13.23 -4.93 -6.47
N ASP A 192 -13.80 -6.13 -6.40
CA ASP A 192 -14.48 -6.75 -7.53
C ASP A 192 -15.64 -5.87 -8.02
N ALA A 193 -15.87 -5.87 -9.34
CA ALA A 193 -17.05 -5.24 -9.92
C ALA A 193 -18.31 -6.07 -9.61
N GLY A 194 -19.43 -5.38 -9.47
CA GLY A 194 -20.74 -6.03 -9.47
C GLY A 194 -21.18 -6.46 -10.88
N SER A 195 -22.33 -7.11 -10.94
CA SER A 195 -22.88 -7.67 -12.17
C SER A 195 -23.76 -6.66 -12.91
N VAL A 196 -23.73 -6.71 -14.25
CA VAL A 196 -24.65 -5.99 -15.13
C VAL A 196 -25.43 -7.01 -15.96
N SER A 197 -26.75 -6.99 -15.85
CA SER A 197 -27.64 -7.84 -16.66
C SER A 197 -28.62 -6.97 -17.42
N PHE A 198 -28.60 -7.06 -18.75
CA PHE A 198 -29.58 -6.43 -19.61
C PHE A 198 -30.33 -7.48 -20.42
N ILE A 199 -31.63 -7.56 -20.17
CA ILE A 199 -32.55 -8.50 -20.80
C ILE A 199 -33.53 -7.68 -21.62
N CYS A 200 -33.47 -7.82 -22.94
CA CYS A 200 -34.32 -7.07 -23.84
C CYS A 200 -35.06 -8.00 -24.80
N LYS A 201 -36.36 -7.80 -24.99
CA LYS A 201 -37.12 -8.64 -25.93
C LYS A 201 -36.87 -8.27 -27.39
N ALA A 202 -36.68 -6.98 -27.67
CA ALA A 202 -36.40 -6.49 -29.01
C ALA A 202 -35.56 -5.21 -28.97
N PHE A 203 -34.78 -4.95 -30.02
CA PHE A 203 -34.03 -3.73 -30.20
C PHE A 203 -34.56 -2.95 -31.41
N GLY A 204 -34.48 -1.62 -31.35
CA GLY A 204 -34.61 -0.76 -32.52
C GLY A 204 -33.44 -0.96 -33.49
N GLU A 205 -33.65 -0.61 -34.76
CA GLU A 205 -32.69 -0.86 -35.86
C GLU A 205 -31.33 -0.19 -35.65
N THR A 206 -31.29 0.92 -34.91
CA THR A 206 -30.07 1.69 -34.64
C THR A 206 -29.62 1.59 -33.18
N THR A 207 -30.06 0.57 -32.46
CA THR A 207 -29.76 0.46 -31.03
C THR A 207 -28.35 -0.07 -30.79
N GLU A 208 -27.59 0.59 -29.93
CA GLU A 208 -26.28 0.16 -29.47
C GLU A 208 -26.32 -0.12 -27.96
N VAL A 209 -25.54 -1.09 -27.49
CA VAL A 209 -25.55 -1.51 -26.08
C VAL A 209 -24.13 -1.56 -25.52
N TYR A 210 -23.85 -0.80 -24.47
CA TYR A 210 -22.57 -0.77 -23.77
C TYR A 210 -22.77 -1.27 -22.34
N LEU A 211 -22.11 -2.36 -21.96
CA LEU A 211 -22.21 -2.95 -20.62
C LEU A 211 -20.83 -2.97 -19.96
N ASN A 212 -20.69 -2.26 -18.85
CA ASN A 212 -19.40 -2.06 -18.17
C ASN A 212 -19.44 -2.62 -16.73
N ALA A 213 -18.51 -3.51 -16.38
CA ALA A 213 -18.36 -4.09 -15.05
C ALA A 213 -16.86 -4.32 -14.75
N ILE A 214 -16.13 -3.23 -14.49
CA ILE A 214 -14.67 -3.23 -14.37
C ILE A 214 -14.28 -3.32 -12.89
N GLY A 215 -13.33 -4.20 -12.57
CA GLY A 215 -12.78 -4.31 -11.22
C GLY A 215 -11.90 -3.10 -10.85
N GLY A 216 -11.86 -2.76 -9.56
CA GLY A 216 -11.08 -1.62 -9.08
C GLY A 216 -9.57 -1.89 -9.10
N LYS A 217 -8.76 -0.84 -9.33
CA LYS A 217 -7.31 -0.94 -9.23
C LYS A 217 -6.86 -1.20 -7.78
N GLY A 218 -5.81 -1.99 -7.57
CA GLY A 218 -5.18 -2.15 -6.26
C GLY A 218 -4.40 -0.91 -5.82
N GLY A 219 -4.42 -0.61 -4.53
CA GLY A 219 -3.68 0.51 -3.96
C GLY A 219 -2.17 0.26 -3.95
N ASN A 220 -1.37 1.31 -4.11
CA ASN A 220 0.09 1.17 -4.03
C ASN A 220 0.56 0.89 -2.59
N GLY A 221 1.64 0.13 -2.44
CA GLY A 221 2.34 -0.04 -1.17
C GLY A 221 3.10 1.21 -0.77
N GLY A 222 3.19 1.48 0.53
CA GLY A 222 3.89 2.63 1.09
C GLY A 222 5.39 2.40 1.20
N LEU A 223 6.15 3.48 1.27
CA LEU A 223 7.60 3.43 1.42
C LEU A 223 8.03 2.83 2.77
N GLY A 224 9.14 2.10 2.75
CA GLY A 224 9.88 1.77 3.97
C GLY A 224 10.48 3.01 4.63
N GLN A 225 10.78 2.93 5.93
CA GLN A 225 11.41 4.04 6.66
C GLN A 225 12.94 3.91 6.63
N VAL A 226 13.64 5.04 6.52
CA VAL A 226 15.11 5.05 6.62
C VAL A 226 15.58 4.57 8.00
N GLY A 227 16.62 3.75 8.02
CA GLY A 227 17.27 3.30 9.24
C GLY A 227 18.07 4.43 9.92
N GLY A 228 18.15 4.39 11.24
CA GLY A 228 18.83 5.42 12.01
C GLY A 228 20.34 5.33 12.04
N ASN A 229 21.00 6.47 12.15
CA ASN A 229 22.46 6.48 12.24
C ASN A 229 22.93 5.93 13.59
N GLY A 230 24.01 5.16 13.55
CA GLY A 230 24.76 4.78 14.74
C GLY A 230 25.47 5.98 15.36
N GLN A 231 25.63 5.98 16.68
CA GLN A 231 26.22 7.09 17.43
C GLN A 231 27.72 6.94 17.57
N GLN A 232 28.42 8.05 17.81
CA GLN A 232 29.87 8.03 17.97
C GLN A 232 30.27 7.36 19.29
N GLY A 233 31.38 6.61 19.29
CA GLY A 233 32.01 6.11 20.51
C GLY A 233 32.72 7.21 21.31
N GLY A 234 32.77 7.05 22.63
CA GLY A 234 33.41 8.00 23.53
C GLY A 234 34.93 7.98 23.43
N ILE A 235 35.57 9.11 23.71
CA ILE A 235 37.04 9.23 23.71
C ILE A 235 37.61 8.52 24.95
N GLY A 236 38.73 7.81 24.82
CA GLY A 236 39.45 7.23 25.95
C GLY A 236 40.08 8.29 26.85
N GLY A 237 40.09 8.07 28.17
CA GLY A 237 40.69 8.99 29.13
C GLY A 237 42.22 8.97 29.05
N ASN A 238 42.87 10.11 29.32
CA ASN A 238 44.33 10.16 29.31
C ASN A 238 44.91 9.46 30.56
N GLY A 239 46.10 8.87 30.44
CA GLY A 239 46.84 8.34 31.58
C GLY A 239 47.34 9.44 32.51
N GLY A 240 47.37 9.17 33.81
CA GLY A 240 47.85 10.08 34.84
C GLY A 240 49.37 10.25 34.79
N ARG A 241 49.86 11.41 35.23
CA ARG A 241 51.31 11.65 35.34
C ARG A 241 51.92 10.81 36.47
N GLY A 242 53.09 10.22 36.24
CA GLY A 242 53.87 9.51 37.25
C GLY A 242 54.53 10.45 38.25
N GLY A 243 54.75 9.98 39.48
CA GLY A 243 55.27 10.82 40.55
C GLY A 243 56.74 11.19 40.35
N GLU A 244 57.08 12.45 40.64
CA GLU A 244 58.45 12.96 40.54
C GLU A 244 59.37 12.38 41.62
N GLY A 245 60.62 12.09 41.24
CA GLY A 245 61.66 11.66 42.16
C GLY A 245 62.38 12.89 42.73
N LYS A 246 62.40 13.05 44.06
CA LYS A 246 63.14 14.15 44.69
C LYS A 246 64.64 13.87 44.72
N THR A 247 65.43 14.92 44.51
CA THR A 247 66.91 14.97 44.52
C THR A 247 67.56 13.92 45.44
N GLY A 248 68.05 12.84 44.84
CA GLY A 248 68.98 11.88 45.43
C GLY A 248 68.38 10.68 46.20
N LEU A 249 67.07 10.61 46.46
CA LEU A 249 66.52 9.57 47.35
C LEU A 249 65.24 8.86 46.88
N GLY A 250 64.64 9.26 45.76
CA GLY A 250 63.44 8.62 45.21
C GLY A 250 63.55 8.35 43.71
N ASN A 251 63.19 7.13 43.29
CA ASN A 251 63.07 6.80 41.87
C ASN A 251 61.78 7.42 41.32
N PRO A 252 61.82 8.11 40.17
CA PRO A 252 60.60 8.54 39.50
C PRO A 252 59.75 7.32 39.15
N LYS A 253 58.45 7.52 38.99
CA LYS A 253 57.52 6.46 38.55
C LYS A 253 56.93 6.75 37.19
N ASP A 254 56.56 5.67 36.51
CA ASP A 254 55.98 5.74 35.17
C ASP A 254 54.62 6.45 35.20
N GLY A 255 54.28 7.06 34.07
CA GLY A 255 52.92 7.54 33.83
C GLY A 255 51.97 6.37 33.59
N GLY A 256 50.67 6.59 33.85
CA GLY A 256 49.65 5.61 33.53
C GLY A 256 49.40 5.53 32.03
N ASN A 257 48.87 4.41 31.55
CA ASN A 257 48.48 4.25 30.16
C ASN A 257 47.19 5.03 29.86
N GLY A 258 47.01 5.47 28.62
CA GLY A 258 45.75 6.02 28.15
C GLY A 258 44.68 4.94 27.99
N GLY A 259 43.42 5.32 28.15
CA GLY A 259 42.28 4.44 27.91
C GLY A 259 41.99 4.26 26.43
N ARG A 260 41.36 3.14 26.09
CA ARG A 260 40.87 2.86 24.73
C ARG A 260 39.69 3.78 24.39
N GLY A 261 39.58 4.22 23.14
CA GLY A 261 38.36 4.86 22.63
C GLY A 261 37.22 3.85 22.46
N GLY A 262 35.99 4.23 22.79
CA GLY A 262 34.80 3.40 22.60
C GLY A 262 34.49 3.20 21.12
N ASN A 263 33.89 2.09 20.74
CA ASN A 263 33.49 1.84 19.35
C ASN A 263 32.29 2.71 18.97
N GLY A 264 32.14 3.02 17.67
CA GLY A 264 30.91 3.62 17.16
C GLY A 264 29.78 2.60 17.12
N GLY A 265 28.54 3.07 17.27
CA GLY A 265 27.36 2.23 17.11
C GLY A 265 27.11 1.89 15.64
N ASP A 266 26.48 0.73 15.38
CA ASP A 266 26.03 0.39 14.04
C ASP A 266 24.88 1.29 13.58
N GLY A 267 24.75 1.51 12.28
CA GLY A 267 23.53 2.02 11.67
C GLY A 267 22.39 1.01 11.79
N GLY A 268 21.16 1.50 11.93
CA GLY A 268 19.95 0.72 11.82
C GLY A 268 19.66 0.37 10.36
N ASN A 269 19.07 -0.79 10.11
CA ASN A 269 18.65 -1.15 8.76
C ASN A 269 17.48 -0.29 8.31
N GLY A 270 17.36 -0.03 7.01
CA GLY A 270 16.17 0.55 6.43
C GLY A 270 15.01 -0.44 6.47
N GLY A 271 13.79 0.10 6.53
CA GLY A 271 12.57 -0.68 6.46
C GLY A 271 12.29 -1.14 5.04
N ASP A 272 11.72 -2.34 4.91
CA ASP A 272 11.21 -2.82 3.63
C ASP A 272 10.02 -1.98 3.16
N GLY A 273 9.78 -1.93 1.87
CA GLY A 273 8.57 -1.34 1.31
C GLY A 273 7.31 -2.18 1.60
N GLY A 274 6.15 -1.55 1.54
CA GLY A 274 4.86 -2.21 1.59
C GLY A 274 4.54 -2.93 0.29
N ASN A 275 3.74 -3.99 0.35
CA ASN A 275 3.26 -4.64 -0.88
C ASN A 275 2.17 -3.79 -1.55
N GLY A 276 2.07 -3.85 -2.87
CA GLY A 276 0.91 -3.35 -3.59
C GLY A 276 -0.32 -4.21 -3.31
N GLY A 277 -1.51 -3.61 -3.38
CA GLY A 277 -2.78 -4.32 -3.29
C GLY A 277 -3.12 -5.01 -4.61
N ASP A 278 -3.86 -6.11 -4.53
CA ASP A 278 -4.36 -6.81 -5.72
C ASP A 278 -5.43 -5.97 -6.44
N GLY A 279 -5.51 -6.08 -7.77
CA GLY A 279 -6.63 -5.54 -8.54
C GLY A 279 -7.90 -6.39 -8.33
N GLY A 280 -9.06 -5.74 -8.28
CA GLY A 280 -10.35 -6.40 -8.20
C GLY A 280 -10.73 -7.09 -9.52
N ASN A 281 -11.51 -8.15 -9.46
CA ASN A 281 -11.98 -8.86 -10.65
C ASN A 281 -13.10 -8.09 -11.37
N GLY A 282 -13.24 -8.31 -12.68
CA GLY A 282 -14.43 -7.89 -13.42
C GLY A 282 -15.69 -8.64 -12.96
N GLY A 283 -16.86 -8.07 -13.25
CA GLY A 283 -18.15 -8.62 -12.84
C GLY A 283 -18.71 -9.71 -13.73
N LEU A 284 -19.98 -10.07 -13.51
CA LEU A 284 -20.75 -10.83 -14.50
C LEU A 284 -21.48 -9.85 -15.41
N VAL A 285 -21.23 -9.92 -16.71
CA VAL A 285 -22.02 -9.20 -17.71
C VAL A 285 -22.92 -10.19 -18.45
N LYS A 286 -24.22 -9.92 -18.43
CA LYS A 286 -25.22 -10.71 -19.17
C LYS A 286 -26.00 -9.82 -20.13
N LEU A 287 -25.95 -10.15 -21.41
CA LEU A 287 -26.83 -9.58 -22.43
C LEU A 287 -27.73 -10.70 -22.96
N TRP A 288 -29.03 -10.46 -23.00
CA TRP A 288 -29.96 -11.45 -23.49
C TRP A 288 -31.04 -10.83 -24.37
N SER A 289 -31.10 -11.31 -25.62
CA SER A 289 -32.18 -11.03 -26.56
C SER A 289 -33.13 -12.23 -26.71
N LEU A 290 -34.43 -11.99 -26.56
CA LEU A 290 -35.46 -13.04 -26.64
C LEU A 290 -35.97 -13.30 -28.06
N ARG A 291 -35.83 -12.33 -28.97
CA ARG A 291 -36.31 -12.47 -30.36
C ARG A 291 -35.16 -12.67 -31.31
N ALA A 292 -35.37 -13.58 -32.26
CA ALA A 292 -34.28 -14.02 -33.10
C ALA A 292 -33.72 -13.04 -34.11
N ASN A 293 -34.56 -12.11 -34.51
CA ASN A 293 -34.20 -11.09 -35.50
C ASN A 293 -34.06 -9.72 -34.83
N ALA A 294 -33.83 -9.70 -33.52
CA ALA A 294 -33.67 -8.48 -32.75
C ALA A 294 -32.33 -8.53 -32.03
N THR A 295 -31.25 -8.42 -32.80
CA THR A 295 -29.93 -8.08 -32.27
C THR A 295 -29.78 -6.56 -32.29
N PRO A 296 -29.11 -5.94 -31.31
CA PRO A 296 -28.74 -4.54 -31.43
C PRO A 296 -27.76 -4.38 -32.60
N LEU A 297 -27.65 -3.17 -33.14
CA LEU A 297 -26.68 -2.83 -34.18
C LEU A 297 -25.24 -3.10 -33.73
N LEU A 298 -24.96 -2.85 -32.45
CA LEU A 298 -23.67 -3.03 -31.81
C LEU A 298 -23.88 -3.36 -30.34
N TYR A 299 -23.03 -4.22 -29.79
CA TYR A 299 -22.83 -4.27 -28.35
C TYR A 299 -21.35 -4.32 -27.98
N VAL A 300 -20.98 -3.59 -26.92
CA VAL A 300 -19.62 -3.54 -26.38
C VAL A 300 -19.69 -3.92 -24.91
N VAL A 301 -18.86 -4.89 -24.50
CA VAL A 301 -18.80 -5.35 -23.11
C VAL A 301 -17.40 -5.08 -22.56
N ASN A 302 -17.32 -4.21 -21.56
CA ASN A 302 -16.08 -3.98 -20.82
C ASN A 302 -16.17 -4.67 -19.45
N ASN A 303 -15.47 -5.80 -19.31
CA ASN A 303 -15.53 -6.63 -18.11
C ASN A 303 -14.14 -6.94 -17.54
N LEU A 304 -13.22 -5.97 -17.69
CA LEU A 304 -11.83 -6.14 -17.29
C LEU A 304 -11.69 -6.21 -15.76
N GLY A 305 -10.67 -6.95 -15.30
CA GLY A 305 -10.18 -6.80 -13.94
C GLY A 305 -9.41 -5.49 -13.77
N GLY A 306 -9.28 -5.04 -12.54
CA GLY A 306 -8.47 -3.91 -12.16
C GLY A 306 -6.98 -4.19 -12.29
N GLN A 307 -6.21 -3.13 -12.47
CA GLN A 307 -4.75 -3.20 -12.40
C GLN A 307 -4.29 -3.49 -10.98
N GLU A 308 -3.14 -4.12 -10.86
CA GLU A 308 -2.43 -4.27 -9.60
C GLU A 308 -1.96 -2.92 -9.03
N GLY A 309 -1.76 -2.88 -7.72
CA GLY A 309 -1.03 -1.82 -7.04
C GLY A 309 0.47 -2.01 -7.15
N GLU A 310 1.19 -0.90 -7.27
CA GLU A 310 2.66 -0.92 -7.30
C GLU A 310 3.23 -1.21 -5.91
N PRO A 311 4.38 -1.89 -5.80
CA PRO A 311 5.04 -2.08 -4.53
C PRO A 311 5.64 -0.77 -4.00
N GLY A 312 5.68 -0.64 -2.68
CA GLY A 312 6.48 0.36 -2.01
C GLY A 312 7.97 0.04 -2.11
N LEU A 313 8.80 1.07 -2.18
CA LEU A 313 10.26 0.91 -2.17
C LEU A 313 10.76 0.67 -0.74
N GLY A 314 11.80 -0.16 -0.62
CA GLY A 314 12.60 -0.23 0.59
C GLY A 314 13.38 1.08 0.81
N ALA A 315 13.74 1.35 2.04
CA ALA A 315 14.51 2.54 2.39
C ALA A 315 15.96 2.24 2.75
N ASP A 316 16.80 3.26 2.70
CA ASP A 316 18.21 3.13 3.04
C ASP A 316 18.44 2.80 4.51
N GLY A 317 19.52 2.06 4.77
CA GLY A 317 20.04 1.90 6.12
C GLY A 317 20.74 3.16 6.61
N GLY A 318 20.81 3.29 7.93
CA GLY A 318 21.53 4.38 8.59
C GLY A 318 23.04 4.23 8.50
N GLN A 319 23.74 5.34 8.60
CA GLN A 319 25.19 5.37 8.60
C GLN A 319 25.75 4.82 9.92
N ALA A 320 26.95 4.26 9.86
CA ALA A 320 27.68 3.85 11.05
C ALA A 320 28.15 5.04 11.90
N GLY A 321 28.16 4.85 13.21
CA GLY A 321 28.85 5.72 14.15
C GLY A 321 30.38 5.57 14.02
N LYS A 322 31.10 6.68 14.22
CA LYS A 322 32.57 6.65 14.25
C LYS A 322 33.08 6.11 15.59
N GLY A 323 34.21 5.41 15.58
CA GLY A 323 34.94 5.08 16.80
C GLY A 323 35.46 6.32 17.53
N GLY A 324 35.56 6.22 18.84
CA GLY A 324 36.15 7.23 19.72
C GLY A 324 37.67 7.24 19.62
N GLN A 325 38.26 8.41 19.82
CA GLN A 325 39.71 8.56 19.85
C GLN A 325 40.31 7.92 21.11
N PRO A 326 41.56 7.45 21.07
CA PRO A 326 42.23 6.94 22.26
C PRO A 326 42.63 8.04 23.23
N GLY A 327 42.79 7.68 24.50
CA GLY A 327 43.48 8.51 25.48
C GLY A 327 44.99 8.47 25.29
N ALA A 328 45.66 9.59 25.51
CA ALA A 328 47.11 9.67 25.51
C ALA A 328 47.70 9.05 26.79
N GLY A 329 48.86 8.39 26.68
CA GLY A 329 49.59 7.91 27.84
C GLY A 329 50.21 9.04 28.66
N GLY A 330 50.17 8.87 29.99
CA GLY A 330 50.64 9.81 30.98
C GLY A 330 52.16 9.96 30.97
N ARG A 331 52.66 11.17 31.25
CA ARG A 331 54.10 11.43 31.32
C ARG A 331 54.69 10.77 32.57
N GLY A 332 55.85 10.12 32.45
CA GLY A 332 56.62 9.65 33.60
C GLY A 332 57.09 10.79 34.51
N GLY A 333 57.40 10.46 35.75
CA GLY A 333 58.03 11.37 36.70
C GLY A 333 59.44 11.76 36.28
N SER A 334 59.84 12.99 36.61
CA SER A 334 61.24 13.42 36.47
C SER A 334 62.00 13.03 37.73
N GLY A 335 63.12 12.32 37.59
CA GLY A 335 64.03 11.98 38.69
C GLY A 335 65.08 13.05 38.94
N ALA A 336 65.93 12.79 39.92
CA ALA A 336 67.17 13.53 40.12
C ALA A 336 68.13 13.26 38.92
N PRO A 337 69.17 14.09 38.69
CA PRO A 337 70.09 13.92 37.55
C PRO A 337 70.68 12.51 37.39
N PHE A 338 70.73 11.74 38.48
CA PHE A 338 71.34 10.41 38.54
C PHE A 338 70.33 9.25 38.48
N THR A 339 69.01 9.49 38.52
CA THR A 339 67.97 8.43 38.56
C THR A 339 67.15 8.31 37.27
N GLY A 340 67.45 9.11 36.24
CA GLY A 340 66.78 9.07 34.94
C GLY A 340 65.36 9.65 34.94
N VAL A 341 64.70 9.62 33.80
CA VAL A 341 63.26 9.88 33.64
C VAL A 341 62.51 8.56 33.62
N ALA A 342 61.41 8.47 34.36
CA ALA A 342 60.55 7.30 34.29
C ALA A 342 59.81 7.25 32.95
N GLY A 343 59.37 6.05 32.56
CA GLY A 343 58.69 5.78 31.30
C GLY A 343 57.39 6.56 31.17
N ARG A 344 57.09 6.98 29.93
CA ARG A 344 55.75 7.45 29.57
C ARG A 344 54.84 6.22 29.47
N GLY A 345 53.61 6.32 29.96
CA GLY A 345 52.60 5.32 29.64
C GLY A 345 52.29 5.30 28.15
N ASP A 346 51.79 4.18 27.66
CA ASP A 346 51.36 4.04 26.26
C ASP A 346 50.02 4.73 26.04
N GLY A 347 49.77 5.20 24.81
CA GLY A 347 48.44 5.61 24.39
C GLY A 347 47.50 4.40 24.27
N GLY A 348 46.21 4.62 24.50
CA GLY A 348 45.21 3.59 24.22
C GLY A 348 45.05 3.37 22.70
N PRO A 349 44.39 2.28 22.27
CA PRO A 349 43.96 2.11 20.89
C PRO A 349 42.66 2.91 20.61
N PRO A 350 42.44 3.40 19.36
CA PRO A 350 41.17 3.98 18.96
C PRO A 350 40.03 2.95 19.01
N GLY A 351 38.80 3.44 19.10
CA GLY A 351 37.61 2.63 18.86
C GLY A 351 37.41 2.32 17.38
N GLN A 352 36.70 1.23 17.09
CA GLN A 352 36.31 0.87 15.73
C GLN A 352 35.04 1.62 15.31
N ALA A 353 34.88 1.92 14.03
CA ALA A 353 33.59 2.38 13.50
C ALA A 353 32.57 1.24 13.52
N GLY A 354 31.29 1.57 13.63
CA GLY A 354 30.21 0.61 13.45
C GLY A 354 30.04 0.18 11.99
N ASN A 355 29.04 -0.66 11.74
CA ASN A 355 28.63 -1.07 10.41
C ASN A 355 27.50 -0.18 9.88
N VAL A 356 27.50 0.08 8.56
CA VAL A 356 26.37 0.76 7.91
C VAL A 356 25.17 -0.20 7.89
N GLY A 357 23.98 0.34 8.12
CA GLY A 357 22.73 -0.43 8.06
C GLY A 357 22.43 -0.91 6.64
N LYS A 358 21.72 -2.03 6.52
CA LYS A 358 21.30 -2.56 5.22
C LYS A 358 20.14 -1.75 4.64
N HIS A 359 20.08 -1.65 3.31
CA HIS A 359 18.90 -1.16 2.60
C HIS A 359 17.75 -2.18 2.75
N GLY A 360 16.52 -1.68 2.90
CA GLY A 360 15.30 -2.49 2.95
C GLY A 360 14.94 -3.03 1.57
N ASN A 361 14.16 -4.09 1.51
CA ASN A 361 13.73 -4.67 0.23
C ASN A 361 12.53 -3.91 -0.34
N ILE A 362 12.41 -3.88 -1.67
CA ILE A 362 11.18 -3.44 -2.35
C ILE A 362 10.07 -4.45 -2.03
N GLY A 363 8.83 -3.96 -1.83
CA GLY A 363 7.66 -4.81 -1.64
C GLY A 363 7.32 -5.65 -2.87
N ALA A 364 6.36 -6.55 -2.74
CA ALA A 364 5.81 -7.28 -3.89
C ALA A 364 4.73 -6.44 -4.59
N PRO A 365 4.66 -6.41 -5.94
CA PRO A 365 3.51 -5.87 -6.64
C PRO A 365 2.25 -6.70 -6.30
N GLY A 366 1.08 -6.09 -6.42
CA GLY A 366 -0.18 -6.82 -6.34
C GLY A 366 -0.38 -7.74 -7.54
N ALA A 367 -1.34 -8.66 -7.44
CA ALA A 367 -1.82 -9.42 -8.58
C ALA A 367 -2.83 -8.60 -9.40
N LYS A 368 -2.77 -8.69 -10.72
CA LYS A 368 -3.79 -8.12 -11.60
C LYS A 368 -5.14 -8.83 -11.39
N GLY A 369 -6.21 -8.07 -11.38
CA GLY A 369 -7.57 -8.61 -11.32
C GLY A 369 -7.91 -9.43 -12.55
N LYS A 370 -8.69 -10.50 -12.37
CA LYS A 370 -9.14 -11.34 -13.48
C LYS A 370 -10.28 -10.66 -14.23
N ARG A 371 -10.36 -10.93 -15.52
CA ARG A 371 -11.54 -10.58 -16.32
C ARG A 371 -12.77 -11.30 -15.76
N GLY A 372 -13.91 -10.63 -15.77
CA GLY A 372 -15.17 -11.20 -15.35
C GLY A 372 -15.78 -12.15 -16.40
N LYS A 373 -16.93 -12.73 -16.07
CA LYS A 373 -17.66 -13.63 -16.99
C LYS A 373 -18.59 -12.84 -17.91
N ILE A 374 -18.60 -13.16 -19.19
CA ILE A 374 -19.53 -12.59 -20.17
C ILE A 374 -20.47 -13.70 -20.66
N LEU A 375 -21.78 -13.44 -20.59
CA LEU A 375 -22.81 -14.33 -21.09
C LEU A 375 -23.71 -13.56 -22.07
N ILE A 376 -23.59 -13.90 -23.35
CA ILE A 376 -24.46 -13.37 -24.40
C ILE A 376 -25.35 -14.51 -24.89
N GLU A 377 -26.65 -14.37 -24.68
CA GLU A 377 -27.67 -15.29 -25.18
C GLU A 377 -28.44 -14.61 -26.31
N GLU A 378 -28.20 -15.07 -27.54
CA GLU A 378 -28.98 -14.71 -28.72
C GLU A 378 -29.55 -16.01 -29.30
N THR A 379 -30.87 -16.19 -29.34
CA THR A 379 -31.49 -17.25 -30.19
C THR A 379 -31.03 -18.69 -29.97
N ASN A 380 -30.69 -19.05 -28.73
CA ASN A 380 -30.11 -20.36 -28.37
C ASN A 380 -28.65 -20.57 -28.82
N THR A 381 -27.97 -19.53 -29.29
CA THR A 381 -26.52 -19.56 -29.51
C THR A 381 -25.84 -18.92 -28.30
N TYR A 382 -25.05 -19.73 -27.58
CA TYR A 382 -24.20 -19.27 -26.50
C TYR A 382 -22.86 -18.83 -27.08
N LEU A 383 -22.61 -17.53 -27.12
CA LEU A 383 -21.26 -17.03 -27.34
C LEU A 383 -20.55 -17.03 -26.00
N LYS A 384 -19.80 -18.10 -25.73
CA LYS A 384 -18.80 -18.08 -24.68
C LYS A 384 -17.59 -17.33 -25.22
N VAL A 385 -17.40 -16.13 -24.71
CA VAL A 385 -16.26 -15.29 -25.06
C VAL A 385 -15.06 -15.78 -24.26
N ASP A 386 -13.97 -16.13 -24.94
CA ASP A 386 -12.76 -16.57 -24.27
C ASP A 386 -12.06 -15.40 -23.57
N GLU A 387 -11.35 -15.68 -22.48
CA GLU A 387 -10.78 -14.67 -21.58
C GLU A 387 -9.70 -13.81 -22.27
N ASN A 388 -9.14 -14.27 -23.40
CA ASN A 388 -7.99 -13.68 -24.07
C ASN A 388 -8.32 -12.71 -25.23
N GLU A 389 -9.55 -12.66 -25.73
CA GLU A 389 -9.89 -11.74 -26.83
C GLU A 389 -10.26 -10.36 -26.28
N ILE A 390 -9.63 -9.28 -26.76
CA ILE A 390 -10.16 -7.93 -26.55
C ILE A 390 -11.45 -7.86 -27.36
N THR A 391 -12.55 -8.27 -26.74
CA THR A 391 -13.81 -8.39 -27.44
C THR A 391 -14.56 -7.06 -27.41
N GLU A 392 -14.15 -6.19 -28.31
CA GLU A 392 -15.15 -5.48 -29.09
C GLU A 392 -15.86 -6.55 -29.93
N ILE A 393 -16.93 -7.19 -29.42
CA ILE A 393 -17.75 -8.09 -30.23
C ILE A 393 -18.63 -7.21 -31.11
N ILE A 394 -18.04 -6.73 -32.20
CA ILE A 394 -18.77 -6.00 -33.22
C ILE A 394 -19.57 -7.03 -34.02
N ARG A 395 -20.75 -7.41 -33.52
CA ARG A 395 -21.80 -8.00 -34.37
C ARG A 395 -22.61 -6.88 -35.00
N GLY A 396 -22.04 -6.25 -36.03
CA GLY A 396 -22.77 -5.38 -36.93
C GLY A 396 -23.08 -6.10 -38.23
N VAL A 397 -24.36 -6.28 -38.57
CA VAL A 397 -24.74 -6.57 -39.96
C VAL A 397 -24.51 -5.28 -40.74
N ILE A 398 -23.35 -5.14 -41.39
CA ILE A 398 -23.19 -4.11 -42.42
C ILE A 398 -24.03 -4.60 -43.61
N SER A 399 -25.30 -4.22 -43.65
CA SER A 399 -26.14 -4.41 -44.83
C SER A 399 -25.49 -3.63 -45.97
N SER A 400 -25.07 -4.33 -47.02
CA SER A 400 -24.46 -3.75 -48.22
C SER A 400 -25.42 -2.87 -49.04
N ALA A 401 -26.64 -2.61 -48.55
CA ALA A 401 -27.65 -1.78 -49.19
C ALA A 401 -27.63 -0.30 -48.75
N ALA A 402 -26.64 0.13 -47.95
CA ALA A 402 -26.50 1.51 -47.47
C ALA A 402 -25.15 2.15 -47.81
N ILE A 403 -24.58 1.82 -48.99
CA ILE A 403 -23.46 2.56 -49.60
C ILE A 403 -23.96 3.27 -50.85
#